data_AF-A0A1M2YWB7-F1
#
_entry.id   AF-A0A1M2YWB7-F1
#
_cell.length_a   1.000
_cell.length_b   1.000
_cell.length_c   1.000
_cell.angle_alpha   90.00
_cell.angle_beta   90.00
_cell.angle_gamma   90.00
#
_symmetry.space_group_name_H-M   'P 1'
#
loop_
_entity.id
_entity.type
_entity.pdbx_description
1 polymer ?
#
loop_
_entity_poly.entity_id
_entity_poly.type
_entity_poly.pdbx_seq_one_letter_code
_entity_poly.pdbx_strand_id
1 'polypeptide(L)'
;MKGAPGSGRPFCHDLAGPLSGRSHSETGAVMAKFSAVSLARLEGAHPLLQKVMNAAIEKFNFMILQSQRDRADQEKALRKGNTHAHFGQSAHNWAPAIALDVAPYPLDWNDRQRFIALSKVVGCFNPATGFGYGIAKELMVPLRWGGDWNFNGILTDEHLSDLPHYELHPWREWAKHSRLFGA
;
A
#
# COMPACT_ATOMS: atom_id res chain seq x y z
N MET A 1 -16.43 46.25 60.92
CA MET A 1 -16.01 46.57 62.30
C MET A 1 -15.91 45.28 63.10
N LYS A 2 -14.75 45.05 63.75
CA LYS A 2 -14.42 44.04 64.79
C LYS A 2 -14.47 42.57 64.31
N GLY A 3 -13.45 41.71 64.47
CA GLY A 3 -12.12 41.77 65.09
C GLY A 3 -11.48 40.38 64.93
N ALA A 4 -10.15 40.33 64.74
CA ALA A 4 -9.30 39.13 64.70
C ALA A 4 -9.06 38.57 66.14
N PRO A 5 -8.11 37.64 66.45
CA PRO A 5 -7.20 36.84 65.62
C PRO A 5 -7.05 35.35 66.08
N GLY A 6 -6.27 34.56 65.35
CA GLY A 6 -5.91 33.20 65.77
C GLY A 6 -4.70 32.64 65.02
N SER A 7 -3.52 33.05 65.45
CA SER A 7 -2.20 32.61 65.00
C SER A 7 -1.88 31.17 65.41
N GLY A 8 -1.30 30.38 64.51
CA GLY A 8 -0.78 29.05 64.86
C GLY A 8 -0.24 28.23 63.68
N ARG A 9 0.95 28.57 63.19
CA ARG A 9 1.92 27.64 62.57
C ARG A 9 3.30 28.08 63.05
N PRO A 10 4.24 27.16 63.37
CA PRO A 10 5.06 26.59 62.29
C PRO A 10 5.60 25.16 62.51
N PHE A 11 6.08 24.57 61.40
CA PHE A 11 7.18 23.58 61.29
C PHE A 11 6.90 22.15 61.81
N CYS A 12 7.35 21.05 61.20
CA CYS A 12 8.21 20.81 60.04
C CYS A 12 8.14 19.31 59.61
N HIS A 13 8.75 19.02 58.45
CA HIS A 13 9.25 17.73 57.95
C HIS A 13 8.30 16.74 57.25
N ASP A 14 8.44 16.77 55.92
CA ASP A 14 8.84 15.66 55.06
C ASP A 14 8.15 14.32 55.21
N LEU A 15 7.38 13.93 54.18
CA LEU A 15 7.61 12.69 53.43
C LEU A 15 6.96 12.82 52.04
N ALA A 16 7.75 13.35 51.09
CA ALA A 16 7.50 13.16 49.68
C ALA A 16 7.68 11.66 49.35
N GLY A 17 6.58 10.95 49.16
CA GLY A 17 6.59 9.57 48.65
C GLY A 17 6.84 9.56 47.14
N PRO A 18 7.71 8.66 46.62
CA PRO A 18 8.05 8.65 45.21
C PRO A 18 6.94 8.00 44.37
N LEU A 19 6.63 8.68 43.27
CA LEU A 19 6.32 8.18 41.93
C LEU A 19 5.83 6.73 41.81
N SER A 20 4.55 6.55 41.51
CA SER A 20 4.17 5.55 40.51
C SER A 20 3.61 6.28 39.29
N GLY A 21 4.53 6.75 38.46
CA GLY A 21 4.20 7.03 37.07
C GLY A 21 3.63 5.76 36.49
N ARG A 22 2.34 5.78 36.11
CA ARG A 22 1.85 4.81 35.13
C ARG A 22 2.62 5.11 33.87
N SER A 23 3.64 4.30 33.60
CA SER A 23 4.26 4.21 32.30
C SER A 23 3.13 3.99 31.31
N HIS A 24 2.86 4.99 30.47
CA HIS A 24 2.22 4.72 29.20
C HIS A 24 3.07 3.63 28.55
N SER A 25 2.48 2.46 28.36
CA SER A 25 3.11 1.39 27.59
C SER A 25 3.54 2.02 26.28
N GLU A 26 4.84 2.06 26.02
CA GLU A 26 5.35 2.19 24.67
C GLU A 26 4.61 1.13 23.85
N THR A 27 3.70 1.57 22.99
CA THR A 27 3.14 0.73 21.95
C THR A 27 4.34 0.32 21.11
N GLY A 28 4.91 -0.85 21.38
CA GLY A 28 5.85 -1.49 20.49
C GLY A 28 5.16 -1.51 19.13
N ALA A 29 5.63 -0.67 18.22
CA ALA A 29 5.04 -0.55 16.91
C ALA A 29 5.13 -1.93 16.26
N VAL A 30 4.00 -2.65 16.22
CA VAL A 30 3.89 -3.85 15.42
C VAL A 30 4.03 -3.35 14.00
N MET A 31 5.24 -3.44 13.45
CA MET A 31 5.48 -3.09 12.05
C MET A 31 4.48 -3.90 11.24
N ALA A 32 3.63 -3.22 10.50
CA ALA A 32 2.66 -3.87 9.65
C ALA A 32 3.43 -4.76 8.67
N LYS A 33 3.08 -6.05 8.67
CA LYS A 33 3.71 -7.08 7.84
C LYS A 33 2.65 -7.77 7.03
N PHE A 34 3.01 -8.15 5.81
CA PHE A 34 2.16 -9.01 5.01
C PHE A 34 1.94 -10.36 5.68
N SER A 35 0.72 -10.89 5.51
CA SER A 35 0.43 -12.30 5.82
C SER A 35 1.31 -13.22 4.96
N ALA A 36 1.47 -14.48 5.38
CA ALA A 36 2.20 -15.48 4.59
C ALA A 36 1.65 -15.63 3.16
N VAL A 37 0.32 -15.53 2.98
CA VAL A 37 -0.32 -15.59 1.67
C VAL A 37 0.04 -14.38 0.80
N SER A 38 0.02 -13.18 1.38
CA SER A 38 0.43 -11.97 0.65
C SER A 38 1.91 -11.97 0.33
N LEU A 39 2.78 -12.48 1.21
CA LEU A 39 4.22 -12.64 0.95
C LEU A 39 4.46 -13.59 -0.23
N ALA A 40 3.86 -14.78 -0.22
CA ALA A 40 4.01 -15.75 -1.32
C ALA A 40 3.55 -15.18 -2.68
N ARG A 41 2.50 -14.34 -2.67
CA ARG A 41 2.09 -13.60 -3.88
C ARG A 41 3.10 -12.52 -4.25
N LEU A 42 3.63 -11.77 -3.28
CA LEU A 42 4.58 -10.70 -3.55
C LEU A 42 5.90 -11.22 -4.13
N GLU A 43 6.35 -12.41 -3.70
CA GLU A 43 7.59 -13.06 -4.19
C GLU A 43 7.60 -13.24 -5.71
N GLY A 44 6.43 -13.45 -6.32
CA GLY A 44 6.29 -13.56 -7.78
C GLY A 44 6.37 -12.23 -8.54
N ALA A 45 6.28 -11.08 -7.86
CA ALA A 45 6.32 -9.77 -8.49
C ALA A 45 7.76 -9.30 -8.78
N HIS A 46 7.91 -8.34 -9.70
CA HIS A 46 9.21 -7.73 -9.99
C HIS A 46 9.82 -7.10 -8.72
N PRO A 47 11.15 -7.20 -8.48
CA PRO A 47 11.78 -6.69 -7.25
C PRO A 47 11.46 -5.23 -6.92
N LEU A 48 11.28 -4.38 -7.94
CA LEU A 48 10.85 -2.98 -7.75
C LEU A 48 9.43 -2.86 -7.19
N LEU A 49 8.50 -3.71 -7.61
CA LEU A 49 7.16 -3.78 -7.03
C LEU A 49 7.23 -4.26 -5.58
N GLN A 50 8.04 -5.30 -5.32
CA GLN A 50 8.27 -5.79 -3.95
C GLN A 50 8.79 -4.67 -3.04
N LYS A 51 9.75 -3.88 -3.53
CA LYS A 51 10.31 -2.73 -2.80
C LYS A 51 9.22 -1.71 -2.44
N VAL A 52 8.37 -1.32 -3.40
CA VAL A 52 7.28 -0.37 -3.15
C VAL A 52 6.28 -0.93 -2.15
N MET A 53 5.84 -2.18 -2.31
CA MET A 53 4.81 -2.77 -1.45
C MET A 53 5.31 -2.99 -0.01
N ASN A 54 6.57 -3.38 0.17
CA ASN A 54 7.18 -3.53 1.49
C ASN A 54 7.35 -2.18 2.21
N ALA A 55 7.61 -1.08 1.49
CA ALA A 55 7.60 0.24 2.09
C ALA A 55 6.16 0.73 2.38
N ALA A 56 5.19 0.37 1.55
CA ALA A 56 3.81 0.83 1.70
C ALA A 56 3.08 0.17 2.86
N ILE A 57 3.33 -1.12 3.11
CA ILE A 57 2.64 -1.86 4.17
C ILE A 57 2.94 -1.26 5.55
N GLU A 58 4.10 -0.64 5.75
CA GLU A 58 4.48 0.07 6.97
C GLU A 58 3.57 1.28 7.27
N LYS A 59 2.90 1.84 6.26
CA LYS A 59 2.08 3.06 6.36
C LYS A 59 0.58 2.79 6.23
N PHE A 60 0.18 1.68 5.63
CA PHE A 60 -1.22 1.35 5.38
C PHE A 60 -1.42 -0.16 5.40
N ASN A 61 -2.44 -0.66 6.11
CA ASN A 61 -2.74 -2.09 6.12
C ASN A 61 -3.49 -2.50 4.84
N PHE A 62 -2.84 -3.34 4.02
CA PHE A 62 -3.41 -3.90 2.80
C PHE A 62 -2.90 -5.33 2.56
N MET A 63 -3.47 -5.99 1.56
CA MET A 63 -3.10 -7.34 1.14
C MET A 63 -2.67 -7.35 -0.33
N ILE A 64 -1.76 -8.26 -0.67
CA ILE A 64 -1.48 -8.63 -2.06
C ILE A 64 -2.54 -9.65 -2.49
N LEU A 65 -3.31 -9.32 -3.52
CA LEU A 65 -4.36 -10.18 -4.09
C LEU A 65 -3.77 -11.17 -5.10
N GLN A 66 -2.92 -10.68 -6.00
CA GLN A 66 -2.31 -11.49 -7.06
C GLN A 66 -1.09 -10.76 -7.64
N SER A 67 -0.08 -11.48 -8.09
CA SER A 67 1.02 -10.92 -8.91
C SER A 67 1.12 -11.65 -10.24
N GLN A 68 1.28 -12.97 -10.19
CA GLN A 68 1.41 -13.83 -11.35
C GLN A 68 0.08 -14.45 -11.76
N ARG A 69 -0.14 -14.54 -13.07
CA ARG A 69 -1.28 -15.23 -13.68
C ARG A 69 -0.80 -16.04 -14.87
N ASP A 70 -0.90 -17.37 -14.77
CA ASP A 70 -0.52 -18.28 -15.84
C ASP A 70 -1.56 -18.28 -16.98
N ARG A 71 -1.34 -19.12 -18.00
CA ARG A 71 -2.25 -19.24 -19.13
C ARG A 71 -3.65 -19.70 -18.72
N ALA A 72 -3.75 -20.72 -17.87
CA ALA A 72 -5.03 -21.28 -17.48
C ALA A 72 -5.88 -20.24 -16.74
N ASP A 73 -5.26 -19.51 -15.81
CA ASP A 73 -5.92 -18.48 -15.01
C ASP A 73 -6.24 -17.22 -15.81
N GLN A 74 -5.38 -16.78 -16.74
CA GLN A 74 -5.67 -15.64 -17.60
C GLN A 74 -6.85 -15.92 -18.52
N GLU A 75 -6.86 -17.08 -19.19
CA GLU A 75 -7.98 -17.44 -20.06
C GLU A 75 -9.26 -17.70 -19.26
N LYS A 76 -9.15 -18.18 -18.02
CA LYS A 76 -10.29 -18.28 -17.09
C LYS A 76 -10.84 -16.91 -16.70
N ALA A 77 -9.97 -15.93 -16.41
CA ALA A 77 -10.36 -14.57 -16.11
C ALA A 77 -11.05 -13.91 -17.33
N LEU A 78 -10.51 -14.14 -18.53
CA LEU A 78 -11.11 -13.66 -19.78
C LEU A 78 -12.51 -14.24 -20.01
N ARG A 79 -12.68 -15.57 -19.87
CA ARG A 79 -13.99 -16.22 -19.98
C ARG A 79 -15.00 -15.73 -18.96
N LYS A 80 -14.54 -15.30 -17.78
CA LYS A 80 -15.40 -14.73 -16.73
C LYS A 80 -15.70 -13.24 -16.95
N GLY A 81 -15.08 -12.59 -17.93
CA GLY A 81 -15.22 -11.15 -18.16
C GLY A 81 -14.44 -10.26 -17.18
N ASN A 82 -13.52 -10.83 -16.40
CA ASN A 82 -12.71 -10.09 -15.42
C ASN A 82 -11.52 -9.36 -16.07
N THR A 83 -11.29 -9.57 -17.36
CA THR A 83 -10.20 -8.96 -18.15
C THR A 83 -10.57 -9.05 -19.62
N HIS A 84 -10.00 -8.17 -20.44
CA HIS A 84 -10.10 -8.23 -21.90
C HIS A 84 -8.82 -8.76 -22.57
N ALA A 85 -7.79 -9.10 -21.79
CA ALA A 85 -6.51 -9.56 -22.29
C ALA A 85 -6.43 -11.09 -22.39
N HIS A 86 -5.91 -11.60 -23.49
CA HIS A 86 -5.46 -12.99 -23.57
C HIS A 86 -4.12 -13.19 -22.85
N PHE A 87 -3.73 -14.45 -22.65
CA PHE A 87 -2.41 -14.77 -22.12
C PHE A 87 -1.28 -14.18 -22.98
N GLY A 88 -0.33 -13.52 -22.30
CA GLY A 88 0.76 -12.75 -22.91
C GLY A 88 0.41 -11.31 -23.23
N GLN A 89 -0.83 -10.89 -22.99
CA GLN A 89 -1.30 -9.51 -23.18
C GLN A 89 -1.58 -8.78 -21.86
N SER A 90 -1.34 -9.42 -20.72
CA SER A 90 -1.41 -8.82 -19.38
C SER A 90 -0.03 -8.76 -18.72
N ALA A 91 0.23 -7.68 -17.98
CA ALA A 91 1.45 -7.51 -17.19
C ALA A 91 1.61 -8.57 -16.07
N HIS A 92 0.51 -9.22 -15.65
CA HIS A 92 0.54 -10.36 -14.72
C HIS A 92 1.06 -11.66 -15.35
N ASN A 93 1.12 -11.77 -16.69
CA ASN A 93 1.51 -13.00 -17.37
C ASN A 93 3.02 -13.19 -17.50
N TRP A 94 3.82 -12.33 -16.88
CA TRP A 94 5.27 -12.33 -16.99
C TRP A 94 5.92 -12.80 -15.70
N ALA A 95 7.13 -13.34 -15.80
CA ALA A 95 7.97 -13.77 -14.69
C ALA A 95 9.34 -13.07 -14.78
N PRO A 96 9.70 -12.23 -13.79
CA PRO A 96 8.84 -11.82 -12.66
C PRO A 96 7.61 -11.01 -13.13
N ALA A 97 6.55 -10.96 -12.30
CA ALA A 97 5.34 -10.24 -12.67
C ALA A 97 5.60 -8.74 -12.75
N ILE A 98 5.13 -8.12 -13.82
CA ILE A 98 5.32 -6.69 -14.07
C ILE A 98 4.18 -5.87 -13.45
N ALA A 99 3.12 -6.57 -13.00
CA ALA A 99 2.01 -6.01 -12.27
C ALA A 99 1.67 -6.82 -11.02
N LEU A 100 0.90 -6.19 -10.14
CA LEU A 100 0.25 -6.83 -9.02
C LEU A 100 -1.08 -6.14 -8.71
N ASP A 101 -1.97 -6.88 -8.07
CA ASP A 101 -3.24 -6.37 -7.56
C ASP A 101 -3.17 -6.33 -6.04
N VAL A 102 -3.57 -5.21 -5.44
CA VAL A 102 -3.63 -5.01 -3.98
C VAL A 102 -5.00 -4.54 -3.54
N ALA A 103 -5.33 -4.76 -2.26
CA ALA A 103 -6.55 -4.21 -1.68
C ALA A 103 -6.39 -3.80 -0.22
N PRO A 104 -7.06 -2.72 0.23
CA PRO A 104 -7.13 -2.34 1.64
C PRO A 104 -7.57 -3.51 2.53
N TYR A 105 -7.04 -3.57 3.75
CA TYR A 105 -7.47 -4.55 4.77
C TYR A 105 -8.33 -3.89 5.84
N PRO A 106 -9.54 -4.38 6.18
CA PRO A 106 -10.23 -5.52 5.56
C PRO A 106 -10.70 -5.20 4.14
N LEU A 107 -10.85 -6.24 3.30
CA LEU A 107 -11.31 -6.12 1.93
C LEU A 107 -12.80 -5.78 1.90
N ASP A 108 -13.14 -4.65 1.28
CA ASP A 108 -14.49 -4.27 0.91
C ASP A 108 -14.48 -3.69 -0.51
N TRP A 109 -15.09 -4.40 -1.46
CA TRP A 109 -15.15 -3.98 -2.87
C TRP A 109 -16.03 -2.75 -3.11
N ASN A 110 -16.94 -2.44 -2.18
CA ASN A 110 -17.81 -1.26 -2.29
C ASN A 110 -17.12 0.01 -1.74
N ASP A 111 -16.00 -0.12 -1.02
CA ASP A 111 -15.29 1.01 -0.43
C ASP A 111 -14.20 1.56 -1.36
N ARG A 112 -14.65 2.24 -2.43
CA ARG A 112 -13.76 2.94 -3.37
C ARG A 112 -12.82 3.92 -2.67
N GLN A 113 -13.25 4.58 -1.60
CA GLN A 113 -12.45 5.59 -0.91
C GLN A 113 -11.22 4.99 -0.24
N ARG A 114 -11.32 3.76 0.28
CA ARG A 114 -10.16 3.07 0.86
C ARG A 114 -9.13 2.65 -0.17
N PHE A 115 -9.54 2.29 -1.39
CA PHE A 115 -8.59 2.07 -2.49
C PHE A 115 -7.85 3.36 -2.87
N ILE A 116 -8.56 4.50 -2.92
CA ILE A 116 -7.95 5.81 -3.15
C ILE A 116 -7.00 6.20 -2.01
N ALA A 117 -7.36 5.90 -0.76
CA ALA A 117 -6.49 6.15 0.39
C ALA A 117 -5.20 5.32 0.31
N LEU A 118 -5.32 4.03 -0.05
CA LEU A 118 -4.16 3.17 -0.31
C LEU A 118 -3.31 3.70 -1.48
N SER A 119 -3.94 4.19 -2.55
CA SER A 119 -3.20 4.69 -3.71
C SER A 119 -2.41 5.95 -3.43
N LYS A 120 -2.86 6.82 -2.52
CA LYS A 120 -2.07 7.96 -2.03
C LYS A 120 -0.80 7.54 -1.31
N VAL A 121 -0.80 6.36 -0.69
CA VAL A 121 0.38 5.79 0.01
C VAL A 121 1.32 5.10 -0.98
N VAL A 122 0.79 4.15 -1.77
CA VAL A 122 1.59 3.40 -2.77
C VAL A 122 2.13 4.37 -3.83
N GLY A 123 1.27 5.25 -4.32
CA GLY A 123 1.60 6.28 -5.27
C GLY A 123 1.71 5.80 -6.71
N CYS A 124 2.21 6.71 -7.54
CA CYS A 124 2.60 6.44 -8.93
C CYS A 124 3.82 7.31 -9.27
N PHE A 125 4.54 6.96 -10.33
CA PHE A 125 5.60 7.80 -10.86
C PHE A 125 5.80 7.54 -12.35
N ASN A 126 5.68 8.60 -13.14
CA ASN A 126 6.02 8.62 -14.55
C ASN A 126 7.36 9.35 -14.73
N PRO A 127 8.45 8.64 -15.04
CA PRO A 127 9.76 9.27 -15.21
C PRO A 127 9.85 10.17 -16.45
N ALA A 128 9.02 9.94 -17.47
CA ALA A 128 9.05 10.73 -18.69
C ALA A 128 8.47 12.14 -18.49
N THR A 129 7.47 12.28 -17.63
CA THR A 129 6.83 13.59 -17.34
C THR A 129 7.27 14.19 -16.01
N GLY A 130 7.89 13.39 -15.14
CA GLY A 130 8.25 13.77 -13.78
C GLY A 130 7.09 13.70 -12.79
N PHE A 131 5.84 13.55 -13.26
CA PHE A 131 4.65 13.43 -12.42
C PHE A 131 4.71 12.19 -11.54
N GLY A 132 4.30 12.33 -10.29
CA GLY A 132 4.20 11.22 -9.36
C GLY A 132 4.00 11.67 -7.93
N TYR A 133 3.58 10.74 -7.08
CA TYR A 133 3.34 10.93 -5.66
C TYR A 133 3.55 9.60 -4.91
N GLY A 134 3.50 9.65 -3.58
CA GLY A 134 3.62 8.48 -2.71
C GLY A 134 4.96 7.75 -2.83
N ILE A 135 5.00 6.52 -2.35
CA ILE A 135 6.22 5.72 -2.23
C ILE A 135 6.86 5.45 -3.59
N ALA A 136 6.08 5.22 -4.63
CA ALA A 136 6.60 5.03 -5.99
C ALA A 136 7.48 6.21 -6.43
N LYS A 137 7.05 7.45 -6.15
CA LYS A 137 7.82 8.66 -6.44
C LYS A 137 9.03 8.80 -5.53
N GLU A 138 8.88 8.58 -4.23
CA GLU A 138 9.98 8.65 -3.25
C GLU A 138 11.12 7.69 -3.62
N LEU A 139 10.77 6.48 -4.07
CA LEU A 139 11.72 5.45 -4.48
C LEU A 139 12.14 5.54 -5.95
N MET A 140 11.61 6.52 -6.69
CA MET A 140 11.83 6.71 -8.13
C MET A 140 11.55 5.44 -8.96
N VAL A 141 10.53 4.67 -8.58
CA VAL A 141 10.11 3.45 -9.26
C VAL A 141 9.02 3.79 -10.29
N PRO A 142 9.24 3.56 -11.60
CA PRO A 142 8.23 3.81 -12.62
C PRO A 142 7.01 2.91 -12.40
N LEU A 143 5.92 3.48 -11.91
CA LEU A 143 4.74 2.73 -11.46
C LEU A 143 3.47 3.47 -11.87
N ARG A 144 2.54 2.75 -12.50
CA ARG A 144 1.19 3.23 -12.83
C ARG A 144 0.16 2.55 -11.93
N TRP A 145 -0.90 3.27 -11.61
CA TRP A 145 -2.06 2.76 -10.88
C TRP A 145 -3.27 2.67 -11.81
N GLY A 146 -4.05 1.59 -11.75
CA GLY A 146 -5.25 1.39 -12.57
C GLY A 146 -6.45 2.27 -12.21
N GLY A 147 -6.30 3.13 -11.19
CA GLY A 147 -7.24 4.22 -10.90
C GLY A 147 -6.88 5.57 -11.55
N ASP A 148 -5.70 5.68 -12.17
CA ASP A 148 -5.13 6.91 -12.78
C ASP A 148 -4.21 6.48 -13.94
N TRP A 149 -4.82 5.99 -15.03
CA TRP A 149 -4.10 5.40 -16.18
C TRP A 149 -3.32 6.43 -16.97
N ASN A 150 -3.78 7.69 -16.97
CA ASN A 150 -3.22 8.79 -17.73
C ASN A 150 -2.17 9.62 -16.94
N PHE A 151 -1.96 9.32 -15.64
CA PHE A 151 -1.01 10.02 -14.76
C PHE A 151 -1.32 11.51 -14.58
N ASN A 152 -2.58 11.89 -14.41
CA ASN A 152 -2.95 13.29 -14.14
C ASN A 152 -3.54 13.50 -12.74
N GLY A 153 -3.82 12.44 -11.99
CA GLY A 153 -4.40 12.49 -10.64
C GLY A 153 -5.90 12.82 -10.61
N ILE A 154 -6.56 12.89 -11.76
CA ILE A 154 -7.99 13.20 -11.92
C ILE A 154 -8.76 11.89 -12.11
N LEU A 155 -9.20 11.29 -11.01
CA LEU A 155 -9.81 9.95 -11.03
C LEU A 155 -11.21 9.87 -11.68
N THR A 156 -11.75 10.98 -12.17
CA THR A 156 -13.10 11.08 -12.75
C THR A 156 -13.12 11.06 -14.27
N ASP A 157 -11.95 11.17 -14.92
CA ASP A 157 -11.84 11.13 -16.39
C ASP A 157 -11.50 9.73 -16.94
N GLU A 158 -11.32 8.75 -16.05
CA GLU A 158 -10.94 7.39 -16.39
C GLU A 158 -12.11 6.60 -17.00
N HIS A 159 -11.89 6.05 -18.19
CA HIS A 159 -12.85 5.18 -18.88
C HIS A 159 -12.90 3.76 -18.29
N LEU A 160 -11.82 3.32 -17.63
CA LEU A 160 -11.70 2.03 -16.97
C LEU A 160 -11.11 2.23 -15.58
N SER A 161 -11.85 1.88 -14.54
CA SER A 161 -11.36 1.95 -13.16
C SER A 161 -10.97 0.55 -12.67
N ASP A 162 -9.67 0.29 -12.57
CA ASP A 162 -9.10 -0.94 -12.04
C ASP A 162 -8.32 -0.63 -10.75
N LEU A 163 -9.08 -0.32 -9.69
CA LEU A 163 -8.54 0.20 -8.43
C LEU A 163 -7.50 -0.70 -7.74
N PRO A 164 -7.58 -2.04 -7.82
CA PRO A 164 -6.55 -2.91 -7.25
C PRO A 164 -5.21 -2.85 -7.98
N HIS A 165 -5.21 -2.46 -9.25
CA HIS A 165 -4.12 -2.79 -10.17
C HIS A 165 -2.96 -1.79 -10.12
N TYR A 166 -1.74 -2.32 -10.07
CA TYR A 166 -0.50 -1.56 -10.26
C TYR A 166 0.43 -2.28 -11.22
N GLU A 167 1.09 -1.52 -12.08
CA GLU A 167 2.06 -2.06 -13.03
C GLU A 167 3.28 -1.16 -13.16
N LEU A 168 4.44 -1.77 -13.41
CA LEU A 168 5.61 -1.00 -13.82
C LEU A 168 5.31 -0.30 -15.14
N HIS A 169 5.71 0.96 -15.27
CA HIS A 169 5.35 1.78 -16.42
C HIS A 169 6.55 2.09 -17.32
N PRO A 170 6.40 2.04 -18.66
CA PRO A 170 5.34 1.35 -19.41
C PRO A 170 5.58 -0.16 -19.42
N TRP A 171 4.59 -0.96 -18.99
CA TRP A 171 4.79 -2.39 -18.68
C TRP A 171 5.34 -3.22 -19.85
N ARG A 172 5.01 -2.85 -21.09
CA ARG A 172 5.46 -3.56 -22.29
C ARG A 172 6.98 -3.47 -22.50
N GLU A 173 7.62 -2.42 -22.03
CA GLU A 173 9.08 -2.31 -22.09
C GLU A 173 9.73 -3.27 -21.08
N TRP A 174 9.17 -3.37 -19.88
CA TRP A 174 9.61 -4.35 -18.87
C TRP A 174 9.38 -5.81 -19.33
N ALA A 175 8.32 -6.05 -20.11
CA ALA A 175 7.99 -7.37 -20.64
C ALA A 175 9.05 -7.92 -21.61
N LYS A 176 9.73 -7.04 -22.37
CA LYS A 176 10.82 -7.44 -23.28
C LYS A 176 12.00 -8.09 -22.56
N HIS A 177 12.14 -7.84 -21.26
CA HIS A 177 13.19 -8.38 -20.42
C HIS A 177 12.71 -9.53 -19.51
N SER A 178 11.48 -10.01 -19.74
CA SER A 178 10.84 -11.05 -18.95
C SER A 178 10.42 -12.23 -19.82
N ARG A 179 10.05 -13.34 -19.19
CA ARG A 179 9.45 -14.50 -19.87
C ARG A 179 8.00 -14.69 -19.46
N LEU A 180 7.21 -15.36 -20.28
CA LEU A 180 5.85 -15.73 -19.90
C LEU A 180 5.88 -16.67 -18.69
N PHE A 181 4.98 -16.43 -17.73
CA PHE A 181 4.88 -17.24 -16.53
C PHE A 181 4.20 -18.58 -16.84
N GLY A 182 4.87 -19.68 -16.50
CA GLY A 182 4.38 -21.04 -16.73
C GLY A 182 4.39 -21.48 -18.20
N ALA A 183 5.12 -20.77 -19.07
CA ALA A 183 5.34 -21.14 -20.46
C ALA A 183 6.65 -21.92 -20.65
#